data_AF-A0A0K0VEX3-F1
#
_entry.id   AF-A0A0K0VEX3-F1
#
_cell.length_a   1.000
_cell.length_b   1.000
_cell.length_c   1.000
_cell.angle_alpha   90.00
_cell.angle_beta   90.00
_cell.angle_gamma   90.00
#
_symmetry.space_group_name_H-M   'P 1'
#
loop_
_entity.id
_entity.type
_entity.pdbx_description
1 polymer ?
#
loop_
_entity_poly.entity_id
_entity_poly.type
_entity_poly.pdbx_seq_one_letter_code
_entity_poly.pdbx_strand_id
1 'polypeptide(L)'
;FDRVLKTDTTKTVDDMAAAPTVPTQANSTVNTTVSTAASRNNVAYGKHIHDAEWATNSAYLALNIWDRFDVFCTLGASSGYFKAGSDAFSVVGLFGLDADAVPQKSLPNVFLTQGVVELYTD
;
A
#
# COMPACT_ATOMS: atom_id res chain seq x y z
N PHE A 1 6.06 -21.11 -17.00
CA PHE A 1 5.28 -19.86 -16.82
C PHE A 1 5.47 -19.42 -15.40
N ASP A 2 6.02 -18.21 -15.21
CA ASP A 2 6.01 -17.58 -13.90
C ASP A 2 4.56 -17.22 -13.55
N ARG A 3 4.11 -17.55 -12.33
CA ARG A 3 2.73 -17.33 -11.88
C ARG A 3 2.73 -16.10 -11.00
N VAL A 4 2.08 -15.05 -11.48
CA VAL A 4 2.17 -13.71 -10.92
C VAL A 4 0.77 -13.20 -10.61
N LEU A 5 0.55 -12.77 -9.38
CA LEU A 5 -0.73 -12.15 -9.00
C LEU A 5 -0.75 -10.71 -9.49
N LYS A 6 -1.70 -10.39 -10.36
CA LYS A 6 -1.91 -9.03 -10.87
C LYS A 6 -2.67 -8.21 -9.85
N THR A 7 -2.21 -6.98 -9.61
CA THR A 7 -2.94 -6.02 -8.79
C THR A 7 -3.79 -5.15 -9.69
N ASP A 8 -5.11 -5.14 -9.46
CA ASP A 8 -6.02 -4.22 -10.13
C ASP A 8 -6.16 -2.95 -9.28
N THR A 9 -5.42 -1.90 -9.67
CA THR A 9 -5.44 -0.59 -9.01
C THR A 9 -5.72 0.50 -10.03
N THR A 10 -6.19 1.66 -9.58
CA THR A 10 -6.41 2.82 -10.44
C THR A 10 -5.09 3.37 -10.97
N LYS A 11 -5.10 3.95 -12.18
CA LYS A 11 -3.91 4.60 -12.78
C LYS A 11 -3.37 5.75 -11.94
N THR A 12 -4.27 6.50 -11.34
CA THR A 12 -3.97 7.65 -10.52
C THR A 12 -4.69 7.55 -9.18
N VAL A 13 -4.16 8.28 -8.19
CA VAL A 13 -4.80 8.57 -6.91
C VAL A 13 -5.01 10.08 -6.88
N ASP A 14 -6.27 10.50 -6.77
CA ASP A 14 -6.65 11.92 -6.91
C ASP A 14 -6.70 12.66 -5.56
N ASP A 15 -6.84 11.93 -4.44
CA ASP A 15 -6.95 12.46 -3.07
C ASP A 15 -5.61 12.48 -2.30
N MET A 16 -4.49 12.60 -3.02
CA MET A 16 -3.17 12.81 -2.42
C MET A 16 -2.75 14.27 -2.55
N ALA A 17 -1.86 14.71 -1.67
CA ALA A 17 -1.15 15.96 -1.88
C ALA A 17 0.12 15.77 -2.73
N ALA A 18 0.65 16.89 -3.21
CA ALA A 18 1.94 16.94 -3.90
C ALA A 18 3.06 16.30 -3.06
N ALA A 19 4.03 15.67 -3.74
CA ALA A 19 5.18 15.07 -3.08
C ALA A 19 6.00 16.12 -2.33
N PRO A 20 6.59 15.78 -1.16
CA PRO A 20 7.61 16.61 -0.55
C PRO A 20 8.74 16.92 -1.55
N THR A 21 9.10 18.20 -1.67
CA THR A 21 10.18 18.66 -2.55
C THR A 21 11.48 18.91 -1.79
N VAL A 22 11.41 19.00 -0.46
CA VAL A 22 12.55 19.29 0.41
C VAL A 22 13.09 17.97 0.97
N PRO A 23 14.37 17.62 0.74
CA PRO A 23 14.95 16.36 1.20
C PRO A 23 15.26 16.33 2.71
N THR A 24 15.25 17.49 3.38
CA THR A 24 15.60 17.64 4.80
C THR A 24 14.55 18.44 5.56
N GLN A 25 14.11 17.90 6.69
CA GLN A 25 13.08 18.46 7.56
C GLN A 25 13.63 19.55 8.51
N ALA A 26 14.22 20.62 7.97
CA ALA A 26 14.61 21.77 8.79
C ALA A 26 13.39 22.69 9.00
N ASN A 27 13.01 22.92 10.26
CA ASN A 27 11.79 23.56 10.82
C ASN A 27 11.28 24.88 10.18
N SER A 28 11.88 25.42 9.12
CA SER A 28 11.42 26.68 8.50
C SER A 28 11.02 26.56 7.04
N THR A 29 11.20 25.39 6.41
CA THR A 29 10.89 25.18 4.97
C THR A 29 9.89 24.04 4.74
N VAL A 30 9.39 23.45 5.83
CA VAL A 30 8.48 22.30 5.83
C VAL A 30 7.06 22.81 6.00
N ASN A 31 6.12 22.21 5.27
CA ASN A 31 4.71 22.57 5.40
C ASN A 31 4.20 22.23 6.80
N THR A 32 3.42 23.13 7.40
CA THR A 32 2.68 22.89 8.66
C THR A 32 1.33 22.20 8.40
N THR A 33 0.87 22.17 7.15
CA THR A 33 -0.34 21.48 6.69
C THR A 33 -0.21 21.15 5.21
N VAL A 34 -0.73 20.00 4.76
CA VAL A 34 -0.81 19.67 3.33
C VAL A 34 -2.23 19.23 2.96
N SER A 35 -3.09 20.16 2.55
CA SER A 35 -4.52 19.92 2.32
C SER A 35 -4.98 20.09 0.86
N THR A 36 -4.06 20.41 -0.05
CA THR A 36 -4.37 20.60 -1.47
C THR A 36 -4.19 19.28 -2.19
N ALA A 37 -5.27 18.75 -2.74
CA ALA A 37 -5.26 17.55 -3.55
C ALA A 37 -4.53 17.78 -4.89
N ALA A 38 -3.82 16.77 -5.35
CA ALA A 38 -3.10 16.68 -6.59
C ALA A 38 -3.16 15.23 -7.08
N SER A 39 -3.53 15.05 -8.35
CA SER A 39 -3.54 13.71 -8.96
C SER A 39 -2.12 13.18 -9.07
N ARG A 40 -1.92 11.92 -8.66
CA ARG A 40 -0.62 11.25 -8.68
C ARG A 40 -0.71 9.90 -9.36
N ASN A 41 0.30 9.57 -10.17
CA ASN A 41 0.45 8.23 -10.72
C ASN A 41 0.53 7.22 -9.57
N ASN A 42 -0.33 6.21 -9.63
CA ASN A 42 -0.33 5.15 -8.64
C ASN A 42 0.87 4.23 -8.89
N VAL A 43 1.72 4.07 -7.89
CA VAL A 43 2.95 3.26 -7.98
C VAL A 43 2.66 1.78 -8.21
N ALA A 44 1.49 1.30 -7.75
CA ALA A 44 1.04 -0.08 -7.90
C ALA A 44 0.35 -0.35 -9.25
N TYR A 45 0.12 0.69 -10.07
CA TYR A 45 -0.55 0.50 -11.36
C TYR A 45 0.29 -0.36 -12.31
N GLY A 46 -0.28 -1.46 -12.78
CA GLY A 46 0.43 -2.42 -13.64
C GLY A 46 1.57 -3.17 -12.94
N LYS A 47 1.65 -3.08 -11.61
CA LYS A 47 2.55 -3.88 -10.80
C LYS A 47 1.92 -5.22 -10.47
N HIS A 48 2.79 -6.10 -10.01
CA HIS A 48 2.59 -7.52 -9.93
C HIS A 48 3.26 -8.02 -8.66
N ILE A 49 2.64 -8.98 -7.99
CA ILE A 49 3.20 -9.57 -6.80
C ILE A 49 3.96 -10.84 -7.22
N HIS A 50 5.29 -10.75 -7.22
CA HIS A 50 6.19 -11.80 -7.70
C HIS A 50 6.75 -12.69 -6.58
N ASP A 51 6.79 -12.21 -5.34
CA ASP A 51 7.32 -12.94 -4.18
C ASP A 51 6.36 -12.79 -2.99
N ALA A 52 5.08 -13.11 -3.21
CA ALA A 52 4.12 -13.17 -2.12
C ALA A 52 4.26 -14.48 -1.36
N GLU A 53 4.40 -14.37 -0.03
CA GLU A 53 4.14 -15.49 0.86
C GLU A 53 2.72 -15.34 1.41
N TRP A 54 1.94 -16.41 1.31
CA TRP A 54 0.66 -16.52 1.98
C TRP A 54 0.60 -17.81 2.77
N ALA A 55 0.50 -17.67 4.10
CA ALA A 55 0.21 -18.78 5.00
C ALA A 55 -1.20 -18.66 5.54
N THR A 56 -1.91 -19.78 5.67
CA THR A 56 -3.16 -19.91 6.42
C THR A 56 -3.06 -21.10 7.37
N ASN A 57 -3.94 -21.19 8.37
CA ASN A 57 -4.07 -22.43 9.15
C ASN A 57 -4.70 -23.60 8.36
N SER A 58 -5.22 -23.35 7.14
CA SER A 58 -5.91 -24.35 6.33
C SER A 58 -4.91 -25.12 5.48
N ALA A 59 -4.98 -26.45 5.52
CA ALA A 59 -4.09 -27.35 4.80
C ALA A 59 -3.92 -26.97 3.31
N TYR A 60 -2.66 -26.90 2.88
CA TYR A 60 -2.12 -26.88 1.51
C TYR A 60 -3.11 -26.64 0.35
N LEU A 61 -2.97 -25.49 -0.32
CA LEU A 61 -3.69 -25.16 -1.56
C LEU A 61 -2.84 -25.53 -2.78
N ALA A 62 -3.17 -26.63 -3.45
CA ALA A 62 -2.65 -26.93 -4.79
C ALA A 62 -3.58 -26.34 -5.86
N LEU A 63 -3.06 -25.38 -6.61
CA LEU A 63 -3.79 -24.71 -7.69
C LEU A 63 -3.28 -25.18 -9.06
N ASN A 64 -4.22 -25.55 -9.93
CA ASN A 64 -3.97 -25.77 -11.34
C ASN A 64 -3.97 -24.45 -12.11
N ILE A 65 -3.37 -24.46 -13.30
CA ILE A 65 -3.47 -23.33 -14.23
C ILE A 65 -4.96 -23.20 -14.58
N TRP A 66 -5.52 -21.99 -14.39
CA TRP A 66 -6.94 -21.59 -14.51
C TRP A 66 -7.77 -21.52 -13.22
N ASP A 67 -7.23 -21.96 -12.09
CA ASP A 67 -7.94 -21.77 -10.82
C ASP A 67 -7.92 -20.29 -10.39
N ARG A 68 -9.11 -19.76 -10.10
CA ARG A 68 -9.28 -18.54 -9.30
C ARG A 68 -9.69 -19.00 -7.92
N PHE A 69 -9.01 -18.51 -6.89
CA PHE A 69 -9.42 -18.71 -5.52
C PHE A 69 -9.71 -17.33 -4.91
N ASP A 70 -10.81 -17.25 -4.16
CA ASP A 70 -11.13 -16.11 -3.32
C ASP A 70 -10.88 -16.52 -1.86
N VAL A 71 -10.29 -15.63 -1.07
CA VAL A 71 -10.00 -15.87 0.34
C VAL A 71 -11.08 -15.24 1.18
N PHE A 72 -11.94 -16.06 1.78
CA PHE A 72 -12.94 -15.58 2.72
C PHE A 72 -12.43 -15.74 4.14
N CYS A 73 -12.12 -14.62 4.77
CA CYS A 73 -11.83 -14.59 6.20
C CYS A 73 -13.16 -14.29 6.91
N THR A 74 -13.85 -15.32 7.40
CA THR A 74 -14.94 -15.09 8.36
C THR A 74 -14.31 -14.80 9.73
N LEU A 75 -14.72 -13.71 10.36
CA LEU A 75 -14.24 -13.27 11.68
C LEU A 75 -14.03 -14.47 12.63
N GLY A 76 -12.77 -14.77 12.97
CA GLY A 76 -12.42 -15.80 13.96
C GLY A 76 -12.15 -17.24 13.49
N ALA A 77 -12.10 -17.56 12.18
CA ALA A 77 -11.86 -18.96 11.73
C ALA A 77 -10.58 -19.19 10.90
N SER A 78 -9.90 -18.14 10.43
CA SER A 78 -8.73 -18.28 9.56
C SER A 78 -7.69 -17.21 9.89
N SER A 79 -6.69 -17.57 10.69
CA SER A 79 -5.47 -16.76 10.77
C SER A 79 -4.61 -17.05 9.55
N GLY A 80 -4.41 -16.02 8.74
CA GLY A 80 -3.47 -16.04 7.64
C GLY A 80 -2.72 -14.73 7.56
N TYR A 81 -1.56 -14.76 6.91
CA TYR A 81 -0.81 -13.55 6.63
C TYR A 81 -0.41 -13.47 5.17
N PHE A 82 -0.56 -12.28 4.58
CA PHE A 82 -0.08 -11.99 3.23
C PHE A 82 1.13 -11.05 3.32
N LYS A 83 2.26 -11.48 2.77
CA LYS A 83 3.50 -10.71 2.77
C LYS A 83 3.94 -10.44 1.35
N ALA A 84 4.11 -9.16 0.99
CA ALA A 84 4.62 -8.77 -0.33
C ALA A 84 5.28 -7.38 -0.31
N GLY A 85 6.09 -7.09 -1.33
CA GLY A 85 6.72 -5.78 -1.52
C GLY A 85 5.67 -4.66 -1.61
N SER A 86 5.92 -3.54 -0.92
CA SER A 86 4.96 -2.44 -0.82
C SER A 86 4.73 -1.68 -2.13
N ASP A 87 5.59 -1.87 -3.13
CA ASP A 87 5.47 -1.29 -4.46
C ASP A 87 4.35 -1.91 -5.30
N ALA A 88 3.92 -3.13 -4.98
CA ALA A 88 2.72 -3.74 -5.54
C ALA A 88 1.43 -3.31 -4.82
N PHE A 89 1.52 -2.50 -3.75
CA PHE A 89 0.37 -1.97 -3.04
C PHE A 89 0.30 -0.45 -3.17
N SER A 90 -0.91 0.08 -3.24
CA SER A 90 -1.14 1.53 -3.20
C SER A 90 -1.08 2.05 -1.75
N VAL A 91 0.02 1.81 -1.04
CA VAL A 91 0.20 2.28 0.34
C VAL A 91 0.65 3.73 0.34
N VAL A 92 -0.17 4.60 0.91
CA VAL A 92 0.07 6.04 1.00
C VAL A 92 0.30 6.46 2.44
N GLY A 93 1.14 7.48 2.63
CA GLY A 93 1.44 8.05 3.94
C GLY A 93 1.55 9.56 3.87
N LEU A 94 1.48 10.18 5.05
CA LEU A 94 1.74 11.60 5.23
C LEU A 94 3.09 11.74 5.94
N PHE A 95 4.05 12.36 5.26
CA PHE A 95 5.39 12.55 5.77
C PHE A 95 5.80 14.01 5.66
N GLY A 96 6.62 14.42 6.62
CA GLY A 96 7.30 15.69 6.57
C GLY A 96 6.39 16.90 6.83
N LEU A 97 5.64 16.87 7.93
CA LEU A 97 4.95 18.04 8.47
C LEU A 97 5.73 18.59 9.67
N ASP A 98 5.80 19.92 9.78
CA ASP A 98 6.26 20.60 11.00
C ASP A 98 5.03 20.97 11.84
N ALA A 99 4.53 20.00 12.59
CA ALA A 99 3.36 20.17 13.45
C ALA A 99 3.42 19.16 14.61
N ASP A 100 2.97 19.59 15.80
CA ASP A 100 2.89 18.74 16.99
C ASP A 100 1.82 17.64 16.89
N ALA A 101 0.91 17.76 15.93
CA ALA A 101 -0.15 16.81 15.62
C ALA A 101 -0.48 16.84 14.13
N VAL A 102 -1.03 15.74 13.61
CA VAL A 102 -1.50 15.68 12.21
C VAL A 102 -2.74 16.57 12.05
N PRO A 103 -2.68 17.65 11.25
CA PRO A 103 -3.83 18.52 11.03
C PRO A 103 -4.96 17.75 10.33
N GLN A 104 -6.21 17.92 10.77
CA GLN A 104 -7.37 17.12 10.36
C GLN A 104 -7.61 17.04 8.84
N LYS A 105 -7.21 18.07 8.08
CA LYS A 105 -7.40 18.14 6.62
C LYS A 105 -6.16 17.73 5.82
N SER A 106 -5.14 17.18 6.48
CA SER A 106 -3.92 16.79 5.80
C SER A 106 -4.14 15.53 4.98
N LEU A 107 -3.72 15.59 3.72
CA LEU A 107 -3.80 14.50 2.76
C LEU A 107 -2.46 13.75 2.71
N PRO A 108 -2.45 12.43 2.46
CA PRO A 108 -1.22 11.68 2.21
C PRO A 108 -0.40 12.30 1.07
N ASN A 109 0.92 12.34 1.21
CA ASN A 109 1.82 13.02 0.27
C ASN A 109 2.98 12.13 -0.22
N VAL A 110 3.04 10.86 0.19
CA VAL A 110 4.04 9.90 -0.30
C VAL A 110 3.42 8.53 -0.55
N PHE A 111 4.02 7.79 -1.49
CA PHE A 111 3.82 6.36 -1.65
C PHE A 111 4.96 5.61 -0.95
N LEU A 112 4.63 4.55 -0.22
CA LEU A 112 5.61 3.70 0.45
C LEU A 112 6.03 2.58 -0.50
N THR A 113 7.17 2.73 -1.19
CA THR A 113 7.63 1.78 -2.23
C THR A 113 8.82 0.91 -1.81
N GLN A 114 9.41 1.17 -0.64
CA GLN A 114 10.59 0.47 -0.13
C GLN A 114 10.29 -0.21 1.21
N GLY A 115 9.19 -0.94 1.27
CA GLY A 115 8.78 -1.68 2.44
C GLY A 115 8.26 -3.07 2.10
N VAL A 116 7.95 -3.82 3.15
CA VAL A 116 7.19 -5.05 3.05
C VAL A 116 5.87 -4.82 3.74
N VAL A 117 4.78 -5.15 3.06
CA VAL A 117 3.44 -5.12 3.61
C VAL A 117 3.15 -6.52 4.15
N GLU A 118 2.80 -6.58 5.43
CA GLU A 118 2.31 -7.79 6.10
C GLU A 118 0.88 -7.52 6.58
N LEU A 119 -0.09 -8.24 6.02
CA LEU A 119 -1.50 -8.15 6.41
C LEU A 119 -1.87 -9.40 7.19
N TYR A 120 -2.34 -9.22 8.43
CA TYR A 120 -2.84 -10.30 9.27
C TYR A 120 -4.37 -10.29 9.25
N THR A 121 -4.97 -11.46 9.07
CA THR A 121 -6.43 -11.65 9.10
C THR A 121 -6.78 -12.30 10.43
N ASP A 122 -7.25 -11.53 11.43
CA ASP A 122 -7.87 -12.05 12.66
C ASP A 122 -9.42 -12.06 12.57
#